data_AF-A0A845R7Q6-F1
#
_entry.id   AF-A0A845R7Q6-F1
#
_cell.length_a   1.000
_cell.length_b   1.000
_cell.length_c   1.000
_cell.angle_alpha   90.00
_cell.angle_beta   90.00
_cell.angle_gamma   90.00
#
_symmetry.space_group_name_H-M   'P 1'
#
loop_
_entity.id
_entity.type
_entity.pdbx_description
1 polymer ?
#
loop_
_entity_poly.entity_id
_entity_poly.type
_entity_poly.pdbx_seq_one_letter_code
_entity_poly.pdbx_strand_id
1 'polypeptide(L)' 'MAKGTKVTEKEREKMWQLYQQGGSFKAIAKKLRRSPDTVSRHVHEYEAAVRATGYVLNQGNIK' A
#
# COMPACT_ATOMS: atom_id res chain seq x y z
N MET A 1 -4.85 -24.63 -4.49
CA MET A 1 -4.52 -23.25 -4.06
C MET A 1 -4.96 -22.30 -5.15
N ALA A 2 -5.99 -21.49 -4.92
CA ALA A 2 -6.51 -20.57 -5.93
C ALA A 2 -5.44 -19.53 -6.29
N LYS A 3 -5.07 -19.43 -7.58
CA LYS A 3 -4.18 -18.39 -8.10
C LYS A 3 -4.83 -17.04 -7.80
N GLY A 4 -4.30 -16.34 -6.79
CA GLY A 4 -4.81 -15.03 -6.38
C GLY A 4 -4.88 -14.12 -7.59
N THR A 5 -6.07 -13.55 -7.84
CA THR A 5 -6.26 -12.53 -8.87
C THR A 5 -5.21 -11.45 -8.65
N LYS A 6 -4.32 -11.24 -9.63
CA LYS A 6 -3.27 -10.21 -9.53
C LYS A 6 -3.90 -8.89 -9.12
N VAL A 7 -3.52 -8.38 -7.95
CA VAL A 7 -3.90 -7.03 -7.53
C VAL A 7 -3.24 -6.08 -8.54
N THR A 8 -4.06 -5.34 -9.25
CA THR A 8 -3.58 -4.38 -10.26
C THR A 8 -2.90 -3.19 -9.58
N GLU A 9 -2.03 -2.48 -10.29
CA GLU A 9 -1.39 -1.26 -9.76
C GLU A 9 -2.42 -0.21 -9.31
N LYS A 10 -3.52 -0.06 -10.06
CA LYS A 10 -4.63 0.82 -9.69
C LYS A 10 -5.31 0.40 -8.38
N GLU A 11 -5.43 -0.90 -8.13
CA GLU A 11 -5.94 -1.40 -6.84
C GLU A 11 -4.94 -1.14 -5.71
N ARG A 12 -3.63 -1.33 -5.94
CA ARG A 12 -2.59 -1.01 -4.95
C ARG A 12 -2.60 0.47 -4.56
N GLU A 13 -2.68 1.35 -5.54
CA GLU A 13 -2.74 2.80 -5.31
C GLU A 13 -3.99 3.18 -4.52
N LYS A 14 -5.16 2.61 -4.85
CA LYS A 14 -6.37 2.79 -4.05
C LYS A 14 -6.23 2.29 -2.61
N MET A 15 -5.56 1.16 -2.39
CA MET A 15 -5.28 0.65 -1.04
C MET A 15 -4.42 1.66 -0.26
N TRP A 16 -3.37 2.19 -0.88
CA TRP A 16 -2.50 3.20 -0.29
C TRP A 16 -3.23 4.51 0.03
N GLN A 17 -4.01 5.04 -0.92
CA GLN A 17 -4.79 6.26 -0.71
C GLN A 17 -5.79 6.13 0.45
N LEU A 18 -6.51 5.00 0.53
CA LEU A 18 -7.46 4.76 1.62
C LEU A 18 -6.76 4.56 2.97
N TYR A 19 -5.54 4.02 2.97
CA TYR A 19 -4.70 3.90 4.16
C TYR A 19 -4.22 5.28 4.65
N GLN A 20 -3.75 6.12 3.74
CA GLN A 20 -3.35 7.51 4.02
C GLN A 20 -4.52 8.36 4.55
N GLN A 21 -5.75 8.07 4.14
CA GLN A 21 -6.97 8.70 4.67
C GLN A 21 -7.32 8.25 6.11
N GLY A 22 -6.52 7.39 6.74
CA GLY A 22 -6.74 6.91 8.11
C GLY A 22 -7.69 5.71 8.21
N GLY A 23 -7.99 5.04 7.10
CA GLY A 23 -8.80 3.83 7.11
C GLY A 23 -8.06 2.63 7.68
N SER A 24 -8.69 1.85 8.57
CA SER A 24 -8.12 0.57 9.03
C SER A 24 -8.09 -0.47 7.90
N PHE A 25 -7.10 -1.37 7.88
CA PHE A 25 -6.97 -2.42 6.87
C PHE A 25 -8.25 -3.24 6.64
N LYS A 26 -9.00 -3.55 7.70
CA LYS A 26 -10.30 -4.25 7.60
C LYS A 26 -11.37 -3.43 6.85
N ALA A 27 -11.41 -2.12 7.07
CA ALA A 27 -12.36 -1.24 6.39
C ALA A 27 -12.02 -1.12 4.89
N ILE A 28 -10.73 -0.99 4.59
CA ILE A 28 -10.21 -0.94 3.21
C ILE A 28 -10.49 -2.27 2.49
N ALA A 29 -10.21 -3.39 3.15
CA ALA A 29 -10.49 -4.74 2.68
C ALA A 29 -11.99 -4.93 2.36
N LYS A 30 -12.87 -4.50 3.25
CA LYS A 30 -14.33 -4.55 3.04
C LYS A 30 -14.77 -3.71 1.85
N LYS A 31 -14.21 -2.50 1.69
CA LYS A 31 -14.52 -1.57 0.59
C LYS A 31 -14.03 -2.08 -0.77
N LEU A 32 -12.86 -2.73 -0.80
CA LEU A 32 -12.25 -3.28 -2.00
C LEU A 32 -12.64 -4.74 -2.27
N ARG A 33 -13.45 -5.37 -1.39
CA ARG A 33 -13.80 -6.79 -1.41
C ARG A 33 -12.56 -7.70 -1.50
N ARG A 34 -11.49 -7.33 -0.79
CA ARG A 34 -10.21 -8.07 -0.71
C ARG A 34 -9.95 -8.58 0.70
N SER A 35 -9.03 -9.54 0.85
CA SER A 35 -8.59 -9.98 2.17
C SER A 35 -7.77 -8.89 2.85
N PRO A 36 -7.95 -8.65 4.16
CA PRO A 36 -7.09 -7.73 4.92
C PRO A 36 -5.60 -8.07 4.80
N ASP A 37 -5.25 -9.35 4.71
CA ASP A 37 -3.86 -9.82 4.50
C ASP A 37 -3.28 -9.32 3.18
N THR A 38 -4.10 -9.32 2.12
CA THR A 38 -3.71 -8.80 0.81
C THR A 38 -3.48 -7.29 0.87
N VAL A 39 -4.35 -6.56 1.58
CA VAL A 39 -4.22 -5.12 1.74
C VAL A 39 -2.97 -4.77 2.54
N SER A 40 -2.74 -5.42 3.69
CA SER A 40 -1.56 -5.18 4.52
C SER A 40 -0.26 -5.43 3.76
N ARG A 41 -0.15 -6.56 3.06
CA ARG A 41 1.03 -6.88 2.25
C ARG A 41 1.35 -5.79 1.23
N HIS A 42 0.37 -5.37 0.45
CA HIS A 42 0.57 -4.36 -0.60
C HIS A 42 0.83 -2.97 -0.04
N VAL A 43 0.19 -2.58 1.07
CA VAL A 43 0.46 -1.30 1.74
C VAL A 43 1.88 -1.26 2.27
N HIS A 44 2.38 -2.35 2.87
CA HIS A 44 3.75 -2.42 3.38
C HIS A 44 4.78 -2.40 2.25
N GLU A 45 4.53 -3.11 1.14
CA GLU A 45 5.39 -3.06 -0.05
C GLU A 45 5.44 -1.65 -0.65
N TYR A 46 4.30 -0.96 -0.72
CA TYR A 46 4.23 0.42 -1.20
C TYR A 46 4.91 1.40 -0.23
N GLU A 47 4.73 1.22 1.08
CA GLU A 47 5.43 2.02 2.09
C GLU A 47 6.95 1.84 1.97
N ALA A 48 7.44 0.61 1.81
CA ALA A 48 8.86 0.35 1.63
C ALA A 48 9.42 1.01 0.36
N ALA A 49 8.66 0.96 -0.75
CA ALA A 49 9.02 1.65 -2.00
C ALA A 49 9.03 3.17 -1.84
N VAL A 50 8.03 3.74 -1.16
CA VAL A 50 7.93 5.18 -0.86
C VAL A 50 9.03 5.62 0.11
N ARG A 51 9.37 4.82 1.13
CA ARG A 51 10.47 5.12 2.05
C ARG A 51 11.81 5.05 1.34
N ALA A 52 12.02 4.07 0.45
CA ALA A 52 13.23 3.99 -0.37
C ALA A 52 13.37 5.21 -1.30
N THR A 53 12.29 5.64 -1.96
CA THR A 53 12.31 6.85 -2.80
C THR A 53 12.38 8.16 -2.00
N GLY A 54 11.71 8.22 -0.84
CA GLY A 54 11.77 9.36 0.08
C GLY A 54 13.15 9.54 0.73
N TYR A 55 13.87 8.44 0.97
CA TYR A 55 15.28 8.48 1.41
C TYR A 55 16.18 9.15 0.35
N VAL A 56 15.97 8.85 -0.93
CA VAL A 56 16.72 9.47 -2.03
C VAL A 56 16.47 10.98 -2.11
N LEU A 57 15.26 11.44 -1.77
CA LEU A 57 14.92 12.87 -1.74
C LEU A 57 15.44 13.59 -0.48
N ASN A 58 15.57 12.90 0.65
CA ASN A 58 16.03 13.50 1.92
C ASN A 58 17.56 13.44 2.12
N GLN A 59 18.31 12.67 1.32
CA GLN A 59 19.78 12.61 1.37
C GLN A 59 20.47 13.85 0.76
N GLY A 60 19.72 14.82 0.24
CA GLY A 60 20.26 16.06 -0.34
C GLY A 60 20.31 17.28 0.60
N ASN A 61 19.93 17.17 1.88
CA ASN A 61 19.84 18.35 2.77
C ASN A 61 20.53 18.17 4.14
N ILE A 62 21.65 17.45 4.17
CA ILE A 62 22.58 17.52 5.31
C ILE A 62 23.51 18.71 5.03
N LYS A 63 23.14 19.87 5.60
CA LYS A 63 24.01 21.05 5.68
C LYS A 63 25.13 20.81 6.68
#